data_AF-A0AAV5TER3-F1
#
_entry.id   AF-A0AAV5TER3-F1
#
_cell.length_a   1.000
_cell.length_b   1.000
_cell.length_c   1.000
_cell.angle_alpha   90.00
_cell.angle_beta   90.00
_cell.angle_gamma   90.00
#
_symmetry.space_group_name_H-M   'P 1'
#
loop_
_entity.id
_entity.type
_entity.pdbx_description
1 polymer ?
#
loop_
_entity_poly.entity_id
_entity_poly.type
_entity_poly.pdbx_seq_one_letter_code
_entity_poly.pdbx_strand_id
1 'polypeptide(L)'
;PETDVFGRSMAKGRANWFSSEYGSIFRLMGGELLSRETATPTRKTTADVEYIKQLYTGDVSLAELSVGEDTKRVGWGSFFKGDPDAWNVWNSESELSTLTSLDVQRNVAAAVNSRRKMKWAIGVERNGMVTGVAFSVDQKDILRQAIDHSLSREFVPELDPRIVRLEMVKVSAVTGGRWLVLITINAFVESLHQLSSGRIFYLVGDKVVLAESINQIRLALVERIRHDERQKTKGLGEGKKSMMSTWITLVGAVGLSIGVLYAAKRWIK
;
A
#
# COMPACT_ATOMS: atom_id res chain seq x y z
N PRO A 1 -15.60 -11.12 -29.90
CA PRO A 1 -14.55 -10.59 -29.01
C PRO A 1 -14.33 -11.58 -27.86
N GLU A 2 -13.12 -12.13 -27.73
CA GLU A 2 -12.78 -12.91 -26.54
C GLU A 2 -12.85 -11.99 -25.33
N THR A 3 -13.49 -12.42 -24.26
CA THR A 3 -13.59 -11.66 -23.01
C THR A 3 -12.74 -12.36 -21.95
N ASP A 4 -12.03 -11.58 -21.12
CA ASP A 4 -11.29 -12.12 -19.99
C ASP A 4 -12.25 -12.63 -18.88
N VAL A 5 -11.72 -13.20 -17.80
CA VAL A 5 -12.51 -13.67 -16.62
C VAL A 5 -13.27 -12.52 -15.94
N PHE A 6 -13.05 -11.28 -16.37
CA PHE A 6 -13.62 -10.05 -15.84
C PHE A 6 -14.61 -9.41 -16.83
N GLY A 7 -14.96 -10.09 -17.93
CA GLY A 7 -15.92 -9.62 -18.93
C GLY A 7 -15.40 -8.45 -19.79
N ARG A 8 -14.11 -8.13 -19.72
CA ARG A 8 -13.50 -7.06 -20.52
C ARG A 8 -13.16 -7.59 -21.91
N SER A 9 -13.36 -6.78 -22.94
CA SER A 9 -12.97 -7.13 -24.30
C SER A 9 -11.45 -7.33 -24.37
N MET A 10 -11.01 -8.55 -24.68
CA MET A 10 -9.62 -8.83 -24.98
C MET A 10 -9.31 -8.52 -26.44
N ALA A 11 -8.10 -8.00 -26.66
CA ALA A 11 -7.56 -7.89 -28.01
C ALA A 11 -7.46 -9.30 -28.63
N LYS A 12 -7.83 -9.40 -29.91
CA LYS A 12 -7.86 -10.66 -30.67
C LYS A 12 -6.49 -11.36 -30.56
N GLY A 13 -6.46 -12.59 -30.04
CA GLY A 13 -5.23 -13.39 -29.90
C GLY A 13 -4.55 -13.34 -28.53
N ARG A 14 -5.18 -12.75 -27.49
CA ARG A 14 -4.68 -12.82 -26.11
C ARG A 14 -5.33 -14.00 -25.38
N ALA A 15 -4.50 -14.87 -24.80
CA ALA A 15 -5.00 -15.95 -23.95
C ALA A 15 -5.42 -15.42 -22.57
N ASN A 16 -6.42 -16.05 -21.98
CA ASN A 16 -6.83 -15.85 -20.60
C ASN A 16 -6.26 -17.01 -19.78
N TRP A 17 -5.33 -16.69 -18.86
CA TRP A 17 -4.55 -17.72 -18.15
C TRP A 17 -5.12 -18.11 -16.79
N PHE A 18 -6.16 -17.42 -16.31
CA PHE A 18 -6.66 -17.61 -14.95
C PHE A 18 -8.07 -18.21 -14.97
N SER A 19 -8.30 -19.25 -14.16
CA SER A 19 -9.61 -19.90 -14.03
C SER A 19 -10.52 -19.10 -13.08
N SER A 20 -11.82 -19.41 -13.10
CA SER A 20 -12.84 -18.76 -12.28
C SER A 20 -13.00 -19.34 -10.87
N GLU A 21 -12.14 -20.28 -10.45
CA GLU A 21 -12.31 -21.00 -9.18
C GLU A 21 -11.75 -20.21 -8.00
N TYR A 22 -12.62 -19.92 -7.01
CA TYR A 22 -12.25 -19.21 -5.78
C TYR A 22 -11.20 -19.96 -4.96
N GLY A 23 -10.20 -19.23 -4.46
CA GLY A 23 -9.11 -19.76 -3.66
C GLY A 23 -7.98 -20.39 -4.49
N SER A 24 -7.99 -20.22 -5.81
CA SER A 24 -6.90 -20.65 -6.70
C SER A 24 -5.67 -19.75 -6.50
N ILE A 25 -4.50 -20.37 -6.33
CA ILE A 25 -3.23 -19.67 -6.18
C ILE A 25 -2.43 -19.84 -7.46
N PHE A 26 -1.90 -18.75 -8.02
CA PHE A 26 -1.15 -18.78 -9.27
C PHE A 26 0.24 -18.17 -9.09
N ARG A 27 1.24 -18.69 -9.79
CA ARG A 27 2.52 -17.97 -9.94
C ARG A 27 2.35 -16.70 -10.76
N LEU A 28 2.93 -15.60 -10.28
CA LEU A 28 2.80 -14.30 -10.94
C LEU A 28 3.45 -14.25 -12.33
N MET A 29 4.56 -14.97 -12.54
CA MET A 29 5.33 -14.92 -13.80
C MET A 29 4.91 -15.96 -14.84
N GLY A 30 4.30 -17.06 -14.41
CA GLY A 30 4.00 -18.20 -15.27
C GLY A 30 2.53 -18.52 -15.42
N GLY A 31 1.65 -17.96 -14.58
CA GLY A 31 0.23 -18.33 -14.54
C GLY A 31 -0.01 -19.79 -14.10
N GLU A 32 1.01 -20.48 -13.63
CA GLU A 32 0.93 -21.86 -13.14
C GLU A 32 0.02 -21.93 -11.91
N LEU A 33 -1.00 -22.79 -11.95
CA LEU A 33 -1.88 -23.08 -10.82
C LEU A 33 -1.12 -23.90 -9.77
N LEU A 34 -1.12 -23.41 -8.54
CA LEU A 34 -0.52 -24.06 -7.39
C LEU A 34 -1.60 -24.73 -6.53
N SER A 35 -1.17 -25.70 -5.70
CA SER A 35 -2.07 -26.37 -4.75
C SER A 35 -2.67 -25.37 -3.76
N ARG A 36 -3.95 -25.56 -3.46
CA ARG A 36 -4.67 -24.71 -2.52
C ARG A 36 -4.14 -24.93 -1.10
N GLU A 37 -3.76 -23.84 -0.45
CA GLU A 37 -3.51 -23.86 0.99
C GLU A 37 -4.84 -23.89 1.75
N THR A 38 -5.06 -24.95 2.53
CA THR A 38 -6.20 -25.07 3.44
C THR A 38 -5.88 -24.36 4.76
N ALA A 39 -6.78 -23.50 5.21
CA ALA A 39 -6.64 -22.79 6.49
C ALA A 39 -7.97 -22.80 7.24
N THR A 40 -7.91 -22.87 8.57
CA THR A 40 -9.10 -22.71 9.41
C THR A 40 -9.51 -21.24 9.37
N PRO A 41 -10.73 -20.91 8.91
CA PRO A 41 -11.15 -19.52 8.78
C PRO A 41 -11.27 -18.84 10.14
N THR A 42 -10.77 -17.61 10.27
CA THR A 42 -10.96 -16.80 11.48
C THR A 42 -12.43 -16.41 11.59
N ARG A 43 -13.15 -16.97 12.59
CA ARG A 43 -14.59 -16.72 12.77
C ARG A 43 -14.87 -15.34 13.35
N LYS A 44 -15.86 -14.64 12.79
CA LYS A 44 -16.38 -13.35 13.27
C LYS A 44 -17.63 -13.56 14.13
N THR A 45 -17.66 -13.00 15.34
CA THR A 45 -18.92 -12.80 16.06
C THR A 45 -19.57 -11.49 15.60
N THR A 46 -20.89 -11.35 15.70
CA THR A 46 -21.60 -10.14 15.27
C THR A 46 -21.14 -8.89 16.03
N ALA A 47 -20.83 -9.03 17.33
CA ALA A 47 -20.31 -7.94 18.16
C ALA A 47 -18.92 -7.45 17.71
N ASP A 48 -18.06 -8.37 17.25
CA ASP A 48 -16.74 -8.00 16.73
C ASP A 48 -16.84 -7.15 15.46
N VAL A 49 -17.81 -7.45 14.59
CA VAL A 49 -18.00 -6.73 13.32
C VAL A 49 -18.42 -5.29 13.55
N GLU A 50 -19.37 -5.05 14.45
CA GLU A 50 -19.90 -3.71 14.74
C GLU A 50 -18.84 -2.82 15.39
N TYR A 51 -18.07 -3.36 16.33
CA TYR A 51 -16.97 -2.63 16.96
C TYR A 51 -15.81 -2.37 16.00
N ILE A 52 -15.44 -3.34 15.17
CA ILE A 52 -14.40 -3.13 14.15
C ILE A 52 -14.80 -2.01 13.20
N LYS A 53 -16.05 -1.97 12.74
CA LYS A 53 -16.55 -0.88 11.90
C LYS A 53 -16.32 0.49 12.55
N GLN A 54 -16.51 0.62 13.87
CA GLN A 54 -16.22 1.85 14.61
C GLN A 54 -14.73 2.25 14.58
N LEU A 55 -13.79 1.28 14.60
CA LEU A 55 -12.36 1.58 14.47
C LEU A 55 -11.95 2.06 13.07
N TYR A 56 -12.73 1.71 12.05
CA TYR A 56 -12.50 2.11 10.68
C TYR A 56 -13.29 3.37 10.27
N THR A 57 -14.35 3.75 10.99
CA THR A 57 -15.08 5.01 10.78
C THR A 57 -14.30 6.18 11.38
N GLY A 58 -13.30 6.64 10.63
CA GLY A 58 -12.78 7.99 10.78
C GLY A 58 -12.69 8.58 9.38
N ASP A 59 -13.21 9.80 9.19
CA ASP A 59 -13.26 10.50 7.91
C ASP A 59 -11.89 10.50 7.22
N VAL A 60 -11.66 9.53 6.34
CA VAL A 60 -10.52 9.50 5.44
C VAL A 60 -11.11 9.60 4.05
N SER A 61 -11.15 10.83 3.55
CA SER A 61 -11.47 11.07 2.16
C SER A 61 -10.51 10.29 1.26
N LEU A 62 -11.06 9.59 0.27
CA LEU A 62 -10.30 9.02 -0.85
C LEU A 62 -9.57 10.10 -1.67
N ALA A 63 -9.80 11.38 -1.38
CA ALA A 63 -9.12 12.52 -1.98
C ALA A 63 -7.73 12.74 -1.36
N GLU A 64 -6.75 12.04 -1.91
CA GLU A 64 -5.56 12.63 -2.55
C GLU A 64 -4.57 11.48 -2.80
N LEU A 65 -4.83 10.77 -3.90
CA LEU A 65 -3.90 9.84 -4.53
C LEU A 65 -2.77 10.61 -5.20
N SER A 66 -2.00 11.42 -4.45
CA SER A 66 -0.75 11.99 -4.96
C SER A 66 0.34 10.93 -4.82
N VAL A 67 0.56 10.19 -5.90
CA VAL A 67 1.84 9.50 -6.11
C VAL A 67 2.85 10.63 -6.25
N GLY A 68 3.75 10.78 -5.28
CA GLY A 68 4.86 11.72 -5.39
C GLY A 68 5.50 11.59 -6.78
N GLU A 69 5.85 12.72 -7.38
CA GLU A 69 6.38 12.86 -8.74
C GLU A 69 7.65 12.04 -9.05
N ASP A 70 8.16 11.28 -8.08
CA ASP A 70 9.42 10.53 -8.10
C ASP A 70 9.49 9.38 -9.14
N THR A 71 8.38 8.99 -9.78
CA THR A 71 8.40 7.90 -10.77
C THR A 71 8.89 8.31 -12.16
N LYS A 72 9.13 9.60 -12.43
CA LYS A 72 9.35 10.05 -13.81
C LYS A 72 10.66 9.59 -14.46
N ARG A 73 11.71 9.21 -13.72
CA ARG A 73 12.93 8.60 -14.29
C ARG A 73 13.65 7.74 -13.26
N VAL A 74 13.39 6.43 -13.26
CA VAL A 74 14.18 5.49 -12.46
C VAL A 74 15.34 4.98 -13.32
N GLY A 75 16.57 5.15 -12.85
CA GLY A 75 17.79 4.70 -13.54
C GLY A 75 18.24 3.33 -13.03
N TRP A 76 18.81 2.52 -13.91
CA TRP A 76 19.48 1.29 -13.48
C TRP A 76 20.67 1.63 -12.56
N GLY A 77 20.83 0.86 -11.47
CA GLY A 77 21.86 1.09 -10.46
C GLY A 77 21.60 2.28 -9.53
N SER A 78 20.50 3.02 -9.72
CA SER A 78 20.09 4.07 -8.78
C SER A 78 19.44 3.48 -7.52
N PHE A 79 19.35 4.26 -6.45
CA PHE A 79 18.66 3.86 -5.23
C PHE A 79 17.19 4.28 -5.29
N PHE A 80 16.30 3.31 -5.11
CA PHE A 80 14.87 3.54 -5.01
C PHE A 80 14.53 4.24 -3.70
N LYS A 81 13.93 5.42 -3.79
CA LYS A 81 13.45 6.14 -2.61
C LYS A 81 12.13 5.55 -2.14
N GLY A 82 12.18 4.88 -1.00
CA GLY A 82 10.98 4.51 -0.24
C GLY A 82 10.20 5.75 0.23
N ASP A 83 8.97 5.54 0.65
CA ASP A 83 8.16 6.56 1.31
C ASP A 83 8.28 6.35 2.83
N PRO A 84 8.83 7.30 3.61
CA PRO A 84 9.01 7.14 5.06
C PRO A 84 7.69 6.96 5.82
N ASP A 85 6.57 7.40 5.25
CA ASP A 85 5.25 7.27 5.84
C ASP A 85 4.50 6.00 5.38
N ALA A 86 5.09 5.25 4.45
CA ALA A 86 4.54 3.99 3.94
C ALA A 86 5.33 2.77 4.44
N TRP A 87 4.65 1.63 4.46
CA TRP A 87 5.31 0.34 4.52
C TRP A 87 5.97 0.05 3.17
N ASN A 88 7.30 0.05 3.14
CA ASN A 88 8.07 -0.22 1.93
C ASN A 88 8.42 -1.71 1.85
N VAL A 89 8.06 -2.34 0.74
CA VAL A 89 8.37 -3.75 0.46
C VAL A 89 9.22 -3.77 -0.81
N TRP A 90 10.37 -4.44 -0.76
CA TRP A 90 11.26 -4.56 -1.92
C TRP A 90 11.46 -6.01 -2.28
N ASN A 91 11.34 -6.33 -3.56
CA ASN A 91 11.69 -7.63 -4.08
C ASN A 91 12.62 -7.52 -5.29
N SER A 92 13.61 -8.41 -5.35
CA SER A 92 14.49 -8.53 -6.50
C SER A 92 13.77 -9.20 -7.68
N GLU A 93 14.41 -9.22 -8.85
CA GLU A 93 13.94 -9.99 -10.00
C GLU A 93 13.86 -11.49 -9.70
N SER A 94 14.82 -12.05 -8.96
CA SER A 94 14.82 -13.47 -8.62
C SER A 94 13.64 -13.82 -7.70
N GLU A 95 13.31 -12.95 -6.74
CA GLU A 95 12.17 -13.14 -5.85
C GLU A 95 10.84 -13.08 -6.61
N LEU A 96 10.71 -12.27 -7.67
CA LEU A 96 9.48 -12.20 -8.48
C LEU A 96 9.07 -13.57 -9.06
N SER A 97 10.03 -14.42 -9.44
CA SER A 97 9.76 -15.77 -9.94
C SER A 97 9.12 -16.71 -8.91
N THR A 98 9.26 -16.36 -7.63
CA THR A 98 8.71 -17.10 -6.48
C THR A 98 7.40 -16.52 -5.97
N LEU A 99 7.06 -15.28 -6.35
CA LEU A 99 5.84 -14.63 -5.89
C LEU A 99 4.59 -15.26 -6.50
N THR A 100 3.55 -15.32 -5.69
CA THR A 100 2.24 -15.89 -6.03
C THR A 100 1.12 -14.85 -5.90
N SER A 101 -0.05 -15.15 -6.44
CA SER A 101 -1.26 -14.35 -6.21
C SER A 101 -1.61 -14.25 -4.71
N LEU A 102 -1.27 -15.27 -3.92
CA LEU A 102 -1.45 -15.23 -2.47
C LEU A 102 -0.53 -14.22 -1.80
N ASP A 103 0.71 -14.07 -2.26
CA ASP A 103 1.62 -13.04 -1.71
C ASP A 103 1.08 -11.63 -1.96
N VAL A 104 0.45 -11.42 -3.12
CA VAL A 104 -0.24 -10.16 -3.43
C VAL A 104 -1.40 -9.93 -2.49
N GLN A 105 -2.30 -10.92 -2.36
CA GLN A 105 -3.43 -10.86 -1.45
C GLN A 105 -3.01 -10.61 -0.01
N ARG A 106 -1.99 -11.35 0.46
CA ARG A 106 -1.40 -11.24 1.79
C ARG A 106 -0.89 -9.83 2.08
N ASN A 107 -0.03 -9.29 1.20
CA ASN A 107 0.60 -7.99 1.43
C ASN A 107 -0.44 -6.87 1.36
N VAL A 108 -1.34 -6.93 0.37
CA VAL A 108 -2.42 -5.94 0.22
C VAL A 108 -3.38 -5.99 1.41
N ALA A 109 -3.85 -7.18 1.81
CA ALA A 109 -4.71 -7.37 2.98
C ALA A 109 -4.03 -6.83 4.25
N ALA A 110 -2.74 -7.13 4.44
CA ALA A 110 -1.99 -6.67 5.60
C ALA A 110 -1.90 -5.13 5.65
N ALA A 111 -1.62 -4.49 4.52
CA ALA A 111 -1.56 -3.03 4.43
C ALA A 111 -2.92 -2.37 4.73
N VAL A 112 -4.00 -2.82 4.05
CA VAL A 112 -5.33 -2.22 4.22
C VAL A 112 -5.86 -2.43 5.64
N ASN A 113 -5.75 -3.65 6.18
CA ASN A 113 -6.26 -3.98 7.52
C ASN A 113 -5.46 -3.33 8.65
N SER A 114 -4.27 -2.81 8.36
CA SER A 114 -3.44 -2.09 9.32
C SER A 114 -3.51 -0.58 9.15
N ARG A 115 -4.35 -0.08 8.24
CA ARG A 115 -4.41 1.35 7.86
C ARG A 115 -3.01 1.91 7.56
N ARG A 116 -2.22 1.17 6.78
CA ARG A 116 -0.87 1.59 6.35
C ARG A 116 -0.89 1.88 4.86
N LYS A 117 -0.29 3.01 4.48
CA LYS A 117 0.14 3.21 3.10
C LYS A 117 1.18 2.14 2.76
N MET A 118 1.22 1.68 1.52
CA MET A 118 2.17 0.67 1.06
C MET A 118 2.83 1.11 -0.24
N LYS A 119 4.14 0.90 -0.32
CA LYS A 119 4.92 1.05 -1.56
C LYS A 119 5.72 -0.23 -1.77
N TRP A 120 5.20 -1.10 -2.62
CA TRP A 120 5.85 -2.35 -2.96
C TRP A 120 6.53 -2.23 -4.32
N ALA A 121 7.85 -2.31 -4.33
CA ALA A 121 8.68 -2.22 -5.52
C ALA A 121 9.34 -3.57 -5.84
N ILE A 122 9.14 -4.05 -7.07
CA ILE A 122 9.74 -5.29 -7.58
C ILE A 122 10.72 -4.94 -8.70
N GLY A 123 11.92 -5.54 -8.66
CA GLY A 123 13.09 -5.08 -9.40
C GLY A 123 13.98 -4.15 -8.57
N VAL A 124 13.93 -4.27 -7.24
CA VAL A 124 14.77 -3.52 -6.29
C VAL A 124 15.43 -4.52 -5.35
N GLU A 125 16.75 -4.45 -5.24
CA GLU A 125 17.52 -5.27 -4.31
C GLU A 125 17.27 -4.84 -2.86
N ARG A 126 17.64 -5.71 -1.90
CA ARG A 126 17.43 -5.43 -0.46
C ARG A 126 18.17 -4.19 0.05
N ASN A 127 19.22 -3.76 -0.63
CA ASN A 127 19.93 -2.51 -0.35
C ASN A 127 19.28 -1.26 -0.98
N GLY A 128 18.13 -1.42 -1.64
CA GLY A 128 17.40 -0.34 -2.31
C GLY A 128 17.88 -0.07 -3.75
N MET A 129 18.87 -0.80 -4.27
CA MET A 129 19.37 -0.60 -5.63
C MET A 129 18.38 -1.10 -6.67
N VAL A 130 18.10 -0.29 -7.69
CA VAL A 130 17.20 -0.65 -8.78
C VAL A 130 17.93 -1.48 -9.83
N THR A 131 17.54 -2.73 -9.96
CA THR A 131 17.99 -3.64 -11.02
C THR A 131 16.97 -3.74 -12.14
N GLY A 132 15.68 -3.55 -11.82
CA GLY A 132 14.57 -3.77 -12.74
C GLY A 132 14.40 -5.24 -13.11
N VAL A 133 13.30 -5.54 -13.78
CA VAL A 133 12.92 -6.87 -14.24
C VAL A 133 12.87 -6.89 -15.76
N ALA A 134 13.44 -7.92 -16.37
CA ALA A 134 13.26 -8.19 -17.78
C ALA A 134 11.92 -8.92 -18.01
N PHE A 135 11.07 -8.34 -18.86
CA PHE A 135 9.78 -8.95 -19.24
C PHE A 135 9.72 -9.19 -20.74
N SER A 136 9.20 -10.35 -21.14
CA SER A 136 8.53 -10.46 -22.43
C SER A 136 7.18 -9.71 -22.41
N VAL A 137 6.62 -9.41 -23.58
CA VAL A 137 5.28 -8.78 -23.68
C VAL A 137 4.24 -9.65 -22.98
N ASP A 138 4.31 -10.97 -23.17
CA ASP A 138 3.37 -11.92 -22.57
C ASP A 138 3.52 -12.00 -21.05
N GLN A 139 4.76 -12.06 -20.52
CA GLN A 139 4.99 -12.09 -19.07
C GLN A 139 4.46 -10.83 -18.39
N LYS A 140 4.61 -9.68 -19.03
CA LYS A 140 4.07 -8.41 -18.54
C LYS A 140 2.54 -8.45 -18.45
N ASP A 141 1.88 -8.98 -19.47
CA ASP A 141 0.43 -9.12 -19.50
C ASP A 141 -0.08 -10.18 -18.49
N ILE A 142 0.62 -11.30 -18.35
CA ILE A 142 0.32 -12.35 -17.35
C ILE A 142 0.42 -11.78 -15.93
N LEU A 143 1.51 -11.06 -15.62
CA LEU A 143 1.70 -10.46 -14.30
C LEU A 143 0.57 -9.47 -13.96
N ARG A 144 0.18 -8.63 -14.93
CA ARG A 144 -0.93 -7.68 -14.75
C ARG A 144 -2.25 -8.40 -14.48
N GLN A 145 -2.57 -9.42 -15.27
CA GLN A 145 -3.77 -10.22 -15.08
C GLN A 145 -3.77 -10.98 -13.75
N ALA A 146 -2.63 -11.52 -13.32
CA ALA A 146 -2.49 -12.21 -12.04
C ALA A 146 -2.79 -11.28 -10.86
N ILE A 147 -2.28 -10.05 -10.91
CA ILE A 147 -2.54 -9.04 -9.88
C ILE A 147 -4.01 -8.63 -9.90
N ASP A 148 -4.58 -8.27 -11.06
CA ASP A 148 -5.99 -7.92 -11.20
C ASP A 148 -6.91 -9.04 -10.67
N HIS A 149 -6.58 -10.30 -10.98
CA HIS A 149 -7.30 -11.47 -10.48
C HIS A 149 -7.22 -11.59 -8.95
N SER A 150 -6.02 -11.44 -8.40
CA SER A 150 -5.78 -11.56 -6.96
C SER A 150 -6.57 -10.52 -6.14
N LEU A 151 -6.83 -9.34 -6.69
CA LEU A 151 -7.50 -8.23 -6.01
C LEU A 151 -9.01 -8.26 -6.14
N SER A 152 -9.54 -8.68 -7.30
CA SER A 152 -10.96 -8.57 -7.63
C SER A 152 -11.85 -9.68 -7.08
N ARG A 153 -11.27 -10.83 -6.72
CA ARG A 153 -12.06 -12.03 -6.34
C ARG A 153 -11.87 -12.48 -4.91
N GLU A 154 -10.72 -12.21 -4.31
CA GLU A 154 -10.36 -12.86 -3.05
C GLU A 154 -10.77 -12.06 -1.82
N PHE A 155 -11.10 -10.79 -1.94
CA PHE A 155 -11.38 -9.93 -0.80
C PHE A 155 -12.87 -9.93 -0.42
N VAL A 156 -13.14 -10.10 0.88
CA VAL A 156 -14.47 -10.06 1.50
C VAL A 156 -14.45 -9.08 2.69
N PRO A 157 -15.14 -7.93 2.62
CA PRO A 157 -15.86 -7.41 1.45
C PRO A 157 -14.93 -7.11 0.27
N GLU A 158 -15.49 -6.95 -0.92
CA GLU A 158 -14.73 -6.63 -2.12
C GLU A 158 -13.93 -5.33 -1.94
N LEU A 159 -12.67 -5.35 -2.36
CA LEU A 159 -11.79 -4.19 -2.28
C LEU A 159 -12.10 -3.22 -3.42
N ASP A 160 -12.25 -1.92 -3.12
CA ASP A 160 -12.39 -0.91 -4.17
C ASP A 160 -11.15 -0.92 -5.09
N PRO A 161 -11.32 -1.07 -6.42
CA PRO A 161 -10.20 -1.13 -7.37
C PRO A 161 -9.29 0.09 -7.34
N ARG A 162 -9.75 1.23 -6.81
CA ARG A 162 -8.97 2.48 -6.71
C ARG A 162 -7.97 2.49 -5.56
N ILE A 163 -8.10 1.56 -4.60
CA ILE A 163 -7.22 1.49 -3.42
C ILE A 163 -5.81 1.04 -3.81
N VAL A 164 -5.71 0.09 -4.74
CA VAL A 164 -4.44 -0.51 -5.17
C VAL A 164 -4.12 -0.02 -6.57
N ARG A 165 -2.96 0.63 -6.73
CA ARG A 165 -2.47 1.09 -8.03
C ARG A 165 -1.25 0.29 -8.44
N LEU A 166 -1.33 -0.35 -9.60
CA LEU A 166 -0.25 -1.05 -10.27
C LEU A 166 0.37 -0.16 -11.36
N GLU A 167 1.67 0.07 -11.28
CA GLU A 167 2.44 0.78 -12.31
C GLU A 167 3.64 -0.05 -12.74
N MET A 168 3.94 -0.03 -14.04
CA MET A 168 5.15 -0.63 -14.60
C MET A 168 5.99 0.48 -15.21
N VAL A 169 7.04 0.88 -14.51
CA VAL A 169 7.89 2.02 -14.87
C VAL A 169 9.11 1.50 -15.64
N LYS A 170 9.36 2.04 -16.83
CA LYS A 170 10.53 1.65 -17.61
C LYS A 170 11.81 2.14 -16.92
N VAL A 171 12.77 1.24 -16.70
CA VAL A 171 14.08 1.59 -16.14
C VAL A 171 14.94 2.19 -17.24
N SER A 172 15.46 3.39 -16.98
CA SER A 172 16.32 4.14 -17.88
C SER A 172 17.79 3.71 -17.74
N ALA A 173 18.61 4.02 -18.75
CA ALA A 173 20.04 3.72 -18.79
C ALA A 173 20.41 2.21 -18.76
N VAL A 174 19.53 1.33 -19.23
CA VAL A 174 19.84 -0.10 -19.42
C VAL A 174 19.38 -0.60 -20.79
N THR A 175 20.22 -1.37 -21.47
CA THR A 175 19.89 -2.06 -22.72
C THR A 175 18.96 -3.25 -22.45
N GLY A 176 17.99 -3.52 -23.32
CA GLY A 176 17.11 -4.69 -23.19
C GLY A 176 15.79 -4.47 -22.46
N GLY A 177 15.40 -3.22 -22.18
CA GLY A 177 14.03 -2.88 -21.77
C GLY A 177 13.58 -3.50 -20.44
N ARG A 178 14.20 -3.05 -19.33
CA ARG A 178 13.82 -3.49 -17.98
C ARG A 178 12.74 -2.59 -17.39
N TRP A 179 11.94 -3.16 -16.49
CA TRP A 179 10.82 -2.48 -15.86
C TRP A 179 10.87 -2.64 -14.34
N LEU A 180 10.43 -1.61 -13.64
CA LEU A 180 10.14 -1.65 -12.23
C LEU A 180 8.63 -1.84 -12.07
N VAL A 181 8.22 -2.83 -11.27
CA VAL A 181 6.80 -3.03 -10.95
C VAL A 181 6.52 -2.38 -9.60
N LEU A 182 5.55 -1.49 -9.56
CA LEU A 182 5.14 -0.75 -8.37
C LEU A 182 3.69 -1.09 -8.06
N ILE A 183 3.46 -1.62 -6.85
CA ILE A 183 2.13 -1.82 -6.28
C ILE A 183 2.02 -0.85 -5.11
N THR A 184 1.08 0.08 -5.19
CA THR A 184 0.93 1.16 -4.21
C THR A 184 -0.46 1.18 -3.60
N ILE A 185 -0.53 1.46 -2.30
CA ILE A 185 -1.76 1.69 -1.56
C ILE A 185 -1.61 3.01 -0.84
N ASN A 186 -2.40 4.00 -1.25
CA ASN A 186 -2.37 5.35 -0.69
C ASN A 186 -3.69 5.72 0.02
N ALA A 187 -4.65 4.80 0.03
CA ALA A 187 -5.96 4.97 0.65
C ALA A 187 -6.10 4.08 1.89
N PHE A 188 -6.96 4.50 2.82
CA PHE A 188 -7.41 3.67 3.93
C PHE A 188 -8.79 3.08 3.60
N VAL A 189 -9.03 1.86 4.07
CA VAL A 189 -10.33 1.20 3.97
C VAL A 189 -11.20 1.53 5.17
N GLU A 190 -12.52 1.45 4.98
CA GLU A 190 -13.51 1.65 6.04
C GLU A 190 -13.96 0.33 6.70
N SER A 191 -13.36 -0.80 6.30
CA SER A 191 -13.74 -2.11 6.81
C SER A 191 -12.57 -3.08 6.84
N LEU A 192 -12.70 -4.09 7.70
CA LEU A 192 -11.76 -5.19 7.78
C LEU A 192 -11.99 -6.18 6.64
N HIS A 193 -10.96 -6.41 5.85
CA HIS A 193 -10.99 -7.32 4.72
C HIS A 193 -10.43 -8.69 5.09
N GLN A 194 -11.15 -9.72 4.69
CA GLN A 194 -10.80 -11.12 4.85
C GLN A 194 -10.63 -11.74 3.47
N LEU A 195 -9.72 -12.68 3.30
CA LEU A 195 -9.65 -13.45 2.05
C LEU A 195 -10.81 -14.44 1.97
N SER A 196 -11.21 -14.88 0.78
CA SER A 196 -12.30 -15.85 0.56
C SER A 196 -12.08 -17.15 1.35
N SER A 197 -10.81 -17.50 1.61
CA SER A 197 -10.40 -18.62 2.45
C SER A 197 -10.68 -18.43 3.96
N GLY A 198 -11.16 -17.25 4.36
CA GLY A 198 -11.35 -16.86 5.74
C GLY A 198 -10.08 -16.39 6.46
N ARG A 199 -8.96 -16.23 5.77
CA ARG A 199 -7.71 -15.72 6.36
C ARG A 199 -7.74 -14.20 6.48
N ILE A 200 -7.23 -13.66 7.57
CA ILE A 200 -7.11 -12.21 7.75
C ILE A 200 -5.64 -11.89 8.03
N PHE A 201 -5.05 -11.03 7.21
CA PHE A 201 -3.67 -10.59 7.37
C PHE A 201 -3.61 -9.16 7.88
N TYR A 202 -2.61 -8.86 8.71
CA TYR A 202 -2.33 -7.53 9.25
C TYR A 202 -0.83 -7.36 9.49
N LEU A 203 -0.39 -6.16 9.84
CA LEU A 203 1.00 -5.82 10.10
C LEU A 203 1.26 -5.69 11.60
N VAL A 204 2.39 -6.27 12.03
CA VAL A 204 3.03 -6.00 13.32
C VAL A 204 4.41 -5.42 13.02
N GLY A 205 4.57 -4.11 13.22
CA GLY A 205 5.71 -3.37 12.68
C GLY A 205 5.68 -3.37 11.14
N ASP A 206 6.66 -4.02 10.53
CA ASP A 206 6.77 -4.21 9.07
C ASP A 206 6.67 -5.69 8.65
N LYS A 207 6.20 -6.57 9.56
CA LYS A 207 5.98 -7.99 9.28
C LYS A 207 4.50 -8.28 9.08
N VAL A 208 4.19 -9.02 8.01
CA VAL A 208 2.84 -9.54 7.76
C VAL A 208 2.58 -10.76 8.65
N VAL A 209 1.45 -10.73 9.36
CA VAL A 209 1.01 -11.75 10.31
C VAL A 209 -0.40 -12.22 9.94
N LEU A 210 -0.63 -13.54 10.02
CA LEU A 210 -1.96 -14.13 9.93
C LEU A 210 -2.66 -13.99 11.31
N ALA A 211 -3.88 -13.45 11.32
CA ALA A 211 -4.64 -13.31 12.54
C ALA A 211 -5.19 -14.66 13.01
N GLU A 212 -4.82 -15.05 14.24
CA GLU A 212 -5.40 -16.21 14.91
C GLU A 212 -6.78 -15.87 15.49
N SER A 213 -6.99 -14.60 15.84
CA SER A 213 -8.26 -14.09 16.34
C SER A 213 -8.47 -12.64 15.93
N ILE A 214 -9.74 -12.25 15.93
CA ILE A 214 -10.13 -10.86 15.66
C ILE A 214 -9.62 -9.90 16.73
N ASN A 215 -9.51 -10.37 17.97
CA ASN A 215 -9.01 -9.56 19.07
C ASN A 215 -7.55 -9.10 18.84
N GLN A 216 -6.72 -9.90 18.17
CA GLN A 216 -5.36 -9.48 17.80
C GLN A 216 -5.38 -8.30 16.83
N ILE A 217 -6.23 -8.37 15.80
CA ILE A 217 -6.41 -7.31 14.81
C ILE A 217 -6.89 -6.02 15.49
N ARG A 218 -7.87 -6.16 16.40
CA ARG A 218 -8.40 -5.05 17.19
C ARG A 218 -7.30 -4.34 17.98
N LEU A 219 -6.47 -5.09 18.71
CA LEU A 219 -5.38 -4.52 19.51
C LEU A 219 -4.34 -3.83 18.61
N ALA A 220 -4.00 -4.44 17.47
CA ALA A 220 -3.07 -3.84 16.50
C ALA A 220 -3.59 -2.52 15.91
N LEU A 221 -4.89 -2.46 15.55
CA LEU A 221 -5.53 -1.25 15.06
C LEU A 221 -5.58 -0.14 16.10
N VAL A 222 -5.93 -0.46 17.35
CA VAL A 222 -5.96 0.53 18.44
C VAL A 222 -4.57 1.12 18.68
N GLU A 223 -3.54 0.28 18.70
CA GLU A 223 -2.16 0.78 18.87
C GLU A 223 -1.72 1.63 17.68
N ARG A 224 -2.13 1.28 16.46
CA ARG A 224 -1.87 2.09 15.27
C ARG A 224 -2.53 3.46 15.34
N ILE A 225 -3.81 3.52 15.70
CA ILE A 225 -4.55 4.78 15.84
C ILE A 225 -3.87 5.68 16.89
N ARG A 226 -3.48 5.12 18.04
CA ARG A 226 -2.71 5.85 19.06
C ARG A 226 -1.35 6.32 18.57
N HIS A 227 -0.67 5.52 17.76
CA HIS A 227 0.59 5.95 17.14
C HIS A 227 0.36 7.15 16.20
N ASP A 228 -0.67 7.10 15.36
CA ASP A 228 -0.98 8.19 14.42
C ASP A 228 -1.39 9.49 15.14
N GLU A 229 -2.15 9.40 16.24
CA GLU A 229 -2.45 10.53 17.12
C GLU A 229 -1.18 11.13 17.78
N ARG A 230 -0.25 10.28 18.22
CA ARG A 230 1.05 10.71 18.76
C ARG A 230 1.91 11.41 17.70
N GLN A 231 1.88 10.96 16.46
CA GLN A 231 2.61 11.61 15.38
C GLN A 231 1.97 12.94 14.97
N LYS A 232 0.64 13.01 14.88
CA LYS A 232 -0.08 14.27 14.62
C LYS A 232 0.22 15.33 15.69
N THR A 233 0.22 14.95 16.96
CA THR A 233 0.51 15.89 18.07
C THR A 233 1.96 16.38 18.07
N LYS A 234 2.93 15.52 17.75
CA LYS A 234 4.34 15.91 17.54
C LYS A 234 4.51 16.86 16.36
N GLY A 235 3.92 16.53 15.21
CA GLY A 235 3.95 17.36 14.00
C GLY A 235 3.28 18.73 14.20
N LEU A 236 2.18 18.79 14.95
CA LEU A 236 1.54 20.07 15.31
C LEU A 236 2.43 20.93 16.22
N GLY A 237 3.16 20.28 17.14
CA GLY A 237 4.11 20.93 18.04
C GLY A 237 5.33 21.48 17.32
N GLU A 238 5.87 20.74 16.36
CA GLU A 238 7.00 21.17 15.52
C GLU A 238 6.59 22.24 14.50
N GLY A 239 5.40 22.11 13.89
CA GLY A 239 4.82 23.14 13.02
C GLY A 239 4.61 24.47 13.75
N LYS A 240 4.10 24.44 14.99
CA LYS A 240 3.99 25.66 15.83
C LYS A 240 5.35 26.25 16.18
N LYS A 241 6.36 25.43 16.49
CA LYS A 241 7.74 25.90 16.76
C LYS A 241 8.41 26.49 15.52
N SER A 242 8.23 25.88 14.36
CA SER A 242 8.73 26.36 13.06
C SER A 242 8.05 27.66 12.64
N MET A 243 6.73 27.78 12.87
CA MET A 243 6.00 29.02 12.61
C MET A 243 6.42 30.13 13.58
N MET A 244 6.67 29.80 14.85
CA MET A 244 7.22 30.75 15.83
C MET A 244 8.64 31.20 15.49
N SER A 245 9.52 30.29 15.06
CA SER A 245 10.90 30.64 14.66
C SER A 245 10.92 31.48 13.39
N THR A 246 10.04 31.18 12.43
CA THR A 246 9.86 31.99 11.22
C THR A 246 9.34 33.38 11.57
N TRP A 247 8.38 33.49 12.50
CA TRP A 247 7.91 34.78 13.01
C TRP A 247 8.99 35.57 13.75
N ILE A 248 9.76 34.93 14.63
CA ILE A 248 10.88 35.57 15.36
C ILE A 248 11.94 36.08 14.36
N THR A 249 12.25 35.29 13.34
CA THR A 249 13.21 35.68 12.30
C THR A 249 12.68 36.83 11.45
N LEU A 250 11.38 36.84 11.12
CA LEU A 250 10.74 37.93 10.37
C LEU A 250 10.71 39.23 11.19
N VAL A 251 10.35 39.16 12.48
CA VAL A 251 10.34 40.32 13.39
C VAL A 251 11.75 40.84 13.66
N GLY A 252 12.74 39.93 13.76
CA GLY A 252 14.15 40.28 13.88
C GLY A 252 14.72 40.94 12.62
N ALA A 253 14.28 40.53 11.43
CA ALA A 253 14.70 41.12 10.15
C ALA A 253 14.07 42.49 9.85
N VAL A 254 12.87 42.77 10.39
CA VAL A 254 12.15 44.03 10.17
C VAL A 254 12.50 45.11 11.22
N GLY A 255 13.35 44.80 12.20
CA GLY A 255 13.82 45.80 13.16
C GLY A 255 12.68 46.39 14.01
N LEU A 256 11.64 45.62 14.28
CA LEU A 256 10.59 46.02 15.23
C LEU A 256 11.10 45.78 16.64
N SER A 257 11.56 46.87 17.26
CA SER A 257 11.98 46.93 18.66
C SER A 257 11.00 46.22 19.60
N ILE A 258 11.54 45.50 20.59
CA ILE A 258 10.87 44.69 21.64
C ILE A 258 9.72 45.43 22.37
N GLY A 259 9.61 46.76 22.24
CA GLY A 259 8.52 47.56 22.82
C GLY A 259 7.10 47.23 22.33
N VAL A 260 6.91 46.66 21.14
CA VAL A 260 5.56 46.33 20.62
C VAL A 260 5.01 45.03 21.22
N LEU A 261 5.88 44.12 21.67
CA LEU A 261 5.46 42.83 22.28
C LEU A 261 4.80 43.00 23.66
N TYR A 262 5.07 44.12 24.36
CA TYR A 262 4.41 44.40 25.65
C TYR A 262 3.00 44.99 25.51
N ALA A 263 2.61 45.52 24.34
CA ALA A 263 1.27 46.06 24.13
C ALA A 263 0.21 44.96 23.90
N ALA A 264 0.58 43.84 23.27
CA ALA A 264 -0.35 42.75 22.97
C ALA A 264 -0.77 41.93 24.20
N LYS A 265 -0.03 42.00 25.31
CA LYS A 265 -0.39 41.29 26.57
C LYS A 265 -1.42 42.04 27.42
N ARG A 266 -1.82 43.26 27.03
CA ARG A 266 -2.77 44.10 27.79
C ARG A 266 -4.22 44.06 27.28
N TRP A 267 -4.49 43.30 26.21
CA TRP A 267 -5.80 43.18 25.56
C TRP A 267 -6.44 41.78 25.69
N ILE A 268 -5.96 40.96 26.63
CA ILE A 268 -6.68 39.76 27.09
C ILE A 268 -7.01 39.99 28.57
N LYS A 269 -8.16 40.58 28.80
CA LYS A 269 -8.97 40.44 30.02
C LYS A 269 -10.40 40.22 29.59
#